data_AF-A0A1F9T9B3-F1
#
_entry.id   AF-A0A1F9T9B3-F1
#
_cell.length_a   1.000
_cell.length_b   1.000
_cell.length_c   1.000
_cell.angle_alpha   90.00
_cell.angle_beta   90.00
_cell.angle_gamma   90.00
#
_symmetry.space_group_name_H-M   'P 1'
#
loop_
_entity.id
_entity.type
_entity.pdbx_description
1 polymer ?
#
loop_
_entity_poly.entity_id
_entity_poly.type
_entity_poly.pdbx_seq_one_letter_code
_entity_poly.pdbx_strand_id
1 'polypeptide(L)'
;MNGVLVMVAAYAAVFAGAEYLLRRGWPPLLTRKSAHAAGGLVSCALPVFVTKAAAVSIGAGFALFLLAAVRARKLPSVHIAGGGTGTVLFPAGLALSVLLFWRADGVIFQWSALLMGLADAAAGAGGGLWGKKTYSLTGPKTVEGSLLFFAVALALLGAFVFSRHGFSLAGAAAAAAGALAVTAVESALGGGWDNVGVPLAAGAVLLLLK
;
A
#
# COMPACT_ATOMS: atom_id res chain seq x y z
N MET A 1 17.75 -19.18 -8.74
CA MET A 1 18.01 -17.75 -8.48
C MET A 1 17.65 -17.47 -7.02
N ASN A 2 18.49 -16.79 -6.23
CA ASN A 2 18.20 -16.52 -4.81
C ASN A 2 16.94 -15.63 -4.72
N GLY A 3 15.89 -16.08 -4.03
CA GLY A 3 14.61 -15.37 -3.94
C GLY A 3 14.74 -13.93 -3.42
N VAL A 4 15.73 -13.66 -2.56
CA VAL A 4 16.05 -12.29 -2.12
C VAL A 4 16.48 -11.40 -3.28
N LEU A 5 17.35 -11.90 -4.17
CA LEU A 5 17.80 -11.16 -5.35
C LEU A 5 16.65 -10.88 -6.31
N VAL A 6 15.73 -11.84 -6.49
CA VAL A 6 14.51 -11.66 -7.29
C VAL A 6 13.69 -10.49 -6.74
N MET A 7 13.41 -10.49 -5.44
CA MET A 7 12.59 -9.45 -4.81
C MET A 7 13.26 -8.07 -4.83
N VAL A 8 14.56 -8.00 -4.53
CA VAL A 8 15.31 -6.74 -4.60
C VAL A 8 15.34 -6.19 -6.03
N ALA A 9 15.57 -7.04 -7.03
CA ALA A 9 15.52 -6.65 -8.44
C ALA A 9 14.12 -6.16 -8.85
N ALA A 10 13.05 -6.81 -8.38
CA ALA A 10 11.68 -6.39 -8.64
C ALA A 10 11.38 -5.00 -8.05
N TYR A 11 11.74 -4.73 -6.80
CA TYR A 11 11.58 -3.39 -6.22
C TYR A 11 12.45 -2.35 -6.93
N ALA A 12 13.69 -2.69 -7.28
CA ALA A 12 14.56 -1.80 -8.05
C ALA A 12 13.92 -1.45 -9.41
N ALA A 13 13.29 -2.41 -10.09
CA ALA A 13 12.55 -2.18 -11.32
C ALA A 13 11.34 -1.24 -11.12
N VAL A 14 10.62 -1.35 -9.99
CA VAL A 14 9.55 -0.39 -9.64
C VAL A 14 10.08 1.03 -9.52
N PHE A 15 11.18 1.24 -8.77
CA PHE A 15 11.79 2.57 -8.64
C PHE A 15 12.34 3.10 -9.96
N ALA A 16 13.04 2.25 -10.72
CA ALA A 16 13.58 2.63 -12.03
C ALA A 16 12.45 3.00 -13.01
N GLY A 17 11.35 2.23 -13.01
CA GLY A 17 10.16 2.51 -13.81
C GLY A 17 9.51 3.84 -13.42
N ALA A 18 9.33 4.09 -12.13
CA ALA A 18 8.79 5.36 -11.63
C ALA A 18 9.67 6.55 -12.03
N GLU A 19 10.99 6.47 -11.82
CA GLU A 19 11.93 7.52 -12.22
C GLU A 19 11.92 7.74 -13.74
N TYR A 20 11.85 6.66 -14.53
CA TYR A 20 11.73 6.75 -15.98
C TYR A 20 10.46 7.48 -16.43
N LEU A 21 9.29 7.14 -15.85
CA LEU A 21 8.02 7.81 -16.16
C LEU A 21 8.09 9.30 -15.82
N LEU A 22 8.62 9.66 -14.65
CA LEU A 22 8.80 11.06 -14.26
C LEU A 22 9.68 11.82 -15.27
N ARG A 23 10.80 11.22 -15.69
CA ARG A 23 11.71 11.81 -16.69
C ARG A 23 11.08 11.95 -18.07
N ARG A 24 10.07 11.13 -18.38
CA ARG A 24 9.23 11.26 -19.58
C ARG A 24 8.09 12.26 -19.42
N GLY A 25 8.07 13.04 -18.35
CA GLY A 25 7.09 14.11 -18.13
C GLY A 25 5.76 13.63 -17.56
N TRP A 26 5.66 12.40 -17.06
CA TRP A 26 4.45 11.95 -16.37
C TRP A 26 4.22 12.76 -15.09
N PRO A 27 2.96 13.05 -14.73
CA PRO A 27 2.66 13.76 -13.50
C PRO A 27 3.27 13.06 -12.27
N PRO A 28 3.93 13.80 -11.35
CA PRO A 28 4.54 13.22 -10.16
C PRO A 28 3.55 12.40 -9.31
N LEU A 29 2.30 12.87 -9.22
CA LEU A 29 1.21 12.17 -8.54
C LEU A 29 1.01 10.75 -9.09
N LEU A 30 0.82 10.63 -10.41
CA LEU A 30 0.55 9.35 -11.07
C LEU A 30 1.76 8.42 -10.99
N THR A 31 2.96 8.99 -11.16
CA THR A 31 4.21 8.26 -11.02
C THR A 31 4.33 7.64 -9.63
N ARG A 32 4.11 8.42 -8.57
CA ARG A 32 4.17 7.93 -7.18
C ARG A 32 3.12 6.85 -6.91
N LYS A 33 1.88 7.07 -7.34
CA LYS A 33 0.77 6.13 -7.10
C LYS A 33 0.94 4.84 -7.90
N SER A 34 1.54 4.89 -9.09
CA SER A 34 1.95 3.68 -9.84
C SER A 34 3.03 2.88 -9.09
N ALA A 35 4.01 3.55 -8.48
CA ALA A 35 5.04 2.91 -7.69
C ALA A 35 4.48 2.27 -6.41
N HIS A 36 3.49 2.89 -5.76
CA HIS A 36 2.76 2.29 -4.64
C HIS A 36 2.00 1.02 -5.06
N ALA A 37 1.24 1.07 -6.16
CA ALA A 37 0.52 -0.10 -6.67
C ALA A 37 1.48 -1.24 -7.03
N ALA A 38 2.52 -0.96 -7.81
CA ALA A 38 3.52 -1.96 -8.18
C ALA A 38 4.30 -2.47 -6.97
N GLY A 39 4.65 -1.59 -6.03
CA GLY A 39 5.31 -1.95 -4.77
C GLY A 39 4.44 -2.86 -3.91
N GLY A 40 3.14 -2.62 -3.81
CA GLY A 40 2.19 -3.50 -3.12
C GLY A 40 2.07 -4.88 -3.80
N LEU A 41 2.02 -4.92 -5.14
CA LEU A 41 2.02 -6.17 -5.91
C LEU A 41 3.31 -6.98 -5.72
N VAL A 42 4.47 -6.34 -5.76
CA VAL A 42 5.76 -7.00 -5.46
C VAL A 42 5.76 -7.49 -4.01
N SER A 43 5.28 -6.67 -3.07
CA SER A 43 5.24 -7.05 -1.65
C SER A 43 4.34 -8.26 -1.39
N CYS A 44 3.21 -8.37 -2.11
CA CYS A 44 2.35 -9.54 -2.07
C CYS A 44 3.09 -10.85 -2.46
N ALA A 45 4.13 -10.78 -3.29
CA ALA A 45 4.91 -11.96 -3.65
C ALA A 45 5.93 -12.38 -2.58
N LEU A 46 6.23 -11.55 -1.56
CA LEU A 46 7.29 -11.84 -0.57
C LEU A 46 7.14 -13.23 0.09
N PRO A 47 5.96 -13.67 0.57
CA PRO A 47 5.84 -14.97 1.21
C PRO A 47 6.15 -16.17 0.32
N VAL A 48 6.13 -15.98 -1.00
CA VAL A 48 6.44 -17.02 -1.98
C VAL A 48 7.95 -17.14 -2.21
N PHE A 49 8.68 -16.02 -2.18
CA PHE A 49 10.09 -15.98 -2.60
C PHE A 49 11.09 -15.93 -1.44
N VAL A 50 10.70 -15.41 -0.27
CA VAL A 50 11.65 -15.13 0.81
C VAL A 50 11.12 -15.54 2.18
N THR A 51 12.03 -15.73 3.12
CA THR A 51 11.68 -15.95 4.53
C THR A 51 11.13 -14.67 5.16
N LYS A 52 10.36 -14.80 6.25
CA LYS A 52 9.88 -13.65 7.03
C LYS A 52 11.02 -12.71 7.43
N ALA A 53 12.14 -13.25 7.91
CA ALA A 53 13.29 -12.47 8.31
C ALA A 53 13.84 -11.65 7.14
N ALA A 54 14.01 -12.27 5.97
CA ALA A 54 14.46 -11.58 4.77
C ALA A 54 13.47 -10.51 4.30
N ALA A 55 12.16 -10.76 4.35
CA ALA A 55 11.15 -9.78 3.99
C ALA A 55 11.18 -8.53 4.91
N VAL A 56 11.33 -8.73 6.23
CA VAL A 56 11.51 -7.61 7.18
C VAL A 56 12.79 -6.84 6.89
N SER A 57 13.90 -7.55 6.64
CA SER A 57 15.18 -6.92 6.28
C SER A 57 15.09 -6.10 4.99
N ILE A 58 14.39 -6.61 3.97
CA ILE A 58 14.13 -5.88 2.72
C ILE A 58 13.33 -4.61 3.00
N GLY A 59 12.19 -4.72 3.70
CA GLY A 59 11.34 -3.57 4.01
C GLY A 59 12.05 -2.51 4.85
N ALA A 60 12.76 -2.92 5.91
CA ALA A 60 13.55 -2.02 6.74
C ALA A 60 14.72 -1.38 5.97
N GLY A 61 15.42 -2.17 5.15
CA GLY A 61 16.49 -1.69 4.28
C GLY A 61 16.02 -0.63 3.29
N PHE A 62 14.89 -0.85 2.62
CA PHE A 62 14.29 0.15 1.73
C PHE A 62 13.83 1.40 2.47
N ALA A 63 13.22 1.27 3.65
CA ALA A 63 12.84 2.43 4.46
C ALA A 63 14.06 3.29 4.83
N LEU A 64 15.16 2.66 5.29
CA LEU A 64 16.41 3.36 5.61
C LEU A 64 17.07 3.98 4.38
N PHE A 65 17.09 3.25 3.26
CA PHE A 65 17.60 3.76 1.99
C PHE A 65 16.83 5.00 1.53
N LEU A 66 15.50 4.96 1.55
CA LEU A 66 14.65 6.09 1.17
C LEU A 66 14.79 7.25 2.15
N LEU A 67 14.95 6.97 3.44
CA LEU A 67 15.22 8.01 4.44
C LEU A 67 16.54 8.72 4.17
N ALA A 68 17.60 7.96 3.83
CA ALA A 68 18.88 8.52 3.44
C ALA A 68 18.78 9.33 2.13
N ALA A 69 18.08 8.81 1.12
CA ALA A 69 17.85 9.50 -0.15
C ALA A 69 17.08 10.81 0.06
N VAL A 70 16.05 10.78 0.91
CA VAL A 70 15.27 11.96 1.27
C VAL A 70 16.16 13.00 1.96
N ARG A 71 16.95 12.60 2.97
CA ARG A 71 17.86 13.53 3.67
C ARG A 71 18.94 14.11 2.75
N ALA A 72 19.42 13.33 1.79
CA ALA A 72 20.42 13.75 0.80
C ALA A 72 19.84 14.59 -0.35
N ARG A 73 18.52 14.81 -0.41
CA ARG A 73 17.80 15.45 -1.54
C ARG A 73 18.09 14.79 -2.90
N LYS A 74 18.33 13.48 -2.90
CA LYS A 74 18.50 12.66 -4.10
C LYS A 74 17.17 11.97 -4.43
N LEU A 75 16.97 11.60 -5.70
CA LEU A 75 15.72 11.02 -6.25
C LEU A 75 14.55 12.02 -6.30
N PRO A 76 14.45 12.84 -7.36
CA PRO A 76 13.36 13.81 -7.56
C PRO A 76 11.96 13.17 -7.49
N SER A 77 11.80 11.94 -7.96
CA SER A 77 10.56 11.15 -7.86
C SER A 77 10.09 10.90 -6.43
N VAL A 78 11.02 10.87 -5.48
CA VAL A 78 10.75 10.73 -4.05
C VAL A 78 10.45 12.09 -3.40
N HIS A 79 11.04 13.17 -3.92
CA HIS A 79 10.95 14.51 -3.34
C HIS A 79 9.74 15.33 -3.80
N ILE A 80 9.46 15.31 -5.10
CA ILE A 80 8.51 16.25 -5.74
C ILE A 80 7.05 15.81 -5.50
N ALA A 81 6.80 14.52 -5.29
CA ALA A 81 5.45 13.95 -5.30
C ALA A 81 4.72 13.93 -3.93
N GLY A 82 5.06 14.80 -2.98
CA GLY A 82 4.25 15.03 -1.77
C GLY A 82 4.88 14.65 -0.42
N GLY A 83 6.12 15.08 -0.19
CA GLY A 83 6.79 15.03 1.12
C GLY A 83 7.45 13.67 1.40
N GLY A 84 8.75 13.68 1.69
CA GLY A 84 9.56 12.46 1.85
C GLY A 84 9.10 11.51 2.95
N THR A 85 8.27 11.97 3.90
CA THR A 85 7.73 11.17 5.00
C THR A 85 6.93 9.97 4.49
N GLY A 86 5.98 10.18 3.59
CA GLY A 86 5.14 9.08 3.07
C GLY A 86 5.96 8.01 2.35
N THR A 87 6.96 8.42 1.57
CA THR A 87 7.83 7.50 0.84
C THR A 87 8.63 6.58 1.76
N VAL A 88 9.06 7.08 2.92
CA VAL A 88 9.75 6.26 3.94
C VAL A 88 8.76 5.38 4.70
N LEU A 89 7.58 5.92 5.02
CA LEU A 89 6.56 5.21 5.79
C LEU A 89 5.93 4.03 5.03
N PHE A 90 5.90 4.05 3.70
CA PHE A 90 5.38 2.95 2.88
C PHE A 90 6.10 1.61 3.11
N PRO A 91 7.40 1.46 2.85
CA PRO A 91 8.09 0.21 3.12
C PRO A 91 8.15 -0.11 4.63
N ALA A 92 8.14 0.90 5.51
CA ALA A 92 8.08 0.68 6.96
C ALA A 92 6.74 0.06 7.39
N GLY A 93 5.61 0.57 6.89
CA GLY A 93 4.28 0.03 7.15
C GLY A 93 4.11 -1.39 6.65
N LEU A 94 4.65 -1.72 5.48
CA LEU A 94 4.66 -3.08 4.96
C LEU A 94 5.56 -4.01 5.80
N ALA A 95 6.74 -3.55 6.24
CA ALA A 95 7.59 -4.33 7.14
C ALA A 95 6.91 -4.62 8.49
N LEU A 96 6.19 -3.64 9.05
CA LEU A 96 5.36 -3.85 10.24
C LEU A 96 4.23 -4.85 9.98
N SER A 97 3.57 -4.76 8.82
CA SER A 97 2.54 -5.73 8.41
C SER A 97 3.11 -7.16 8.30
N VAL A 98 4.32 -7.34 7.75
CA VAL A 98 5.03 -8.64 7.77
C VAL A 98 5.24 -9.14 9.20
N LEU A 99 5.72 -8.27 10.09
CA LEU A 99 6.02 -8.66 11.47
C LEU A 99 4.78 -9.18 12.20
N LEU A 100 3.65 -8.50 12.02
CA LEU A 100 2.41 -8.77 12.76
C LEU A 100 1.60 -9.90 12.14
N PHE A 101 1.42 -9.95 10.83
CA PHE A 101 0.40 -10.81 10.22
C PHE A 101 0.95 -12.07 9.55
N TRP A 102 2.19 -12.05 9.04
CA TRP A 102 2.73 -13.20 8.31
C TRP A 102 2.74 -14.47 9.17
N ARG A 103 3.06 -14.35 10.46
CA ARG A 103 3.12 -15.51 11.37
C ARG A 103 1.79 -16.24 11.51
N ALA A 104 0.67 -15.51 11.46
CA ALA A 104 -0.66 -16.10 11.56
C ALA A 104 -1.08 -16.73 10.23
N ASP A 105 -0.81 -16.05 9.12
CA ASP A 105 -1.04 -16.54 7.77
C ASP A 105 -0.30 -15.63 6.79
N GLY A 106 0.58 -16.20 5.95
CA GLY A 106 1.27 -15.44 4.91
C GLY A 106 0.28 -14.72 3.99
N VAL A 107 -0.88 -15.35 3.71
CA VAL A 107 -1.93 -14.80 2.86
C VAL A 107 -2.51 -13.51 3.43
N ILE A 108 -2.64 -13.36 4.75
CA ILE A 108 -3.15 -12.12 5.35
C ILE A 108 -2.22 -10.95 5.05
N PHE A 109 -0.91 -11.16 5.17
CA PHE A 109 0.06 -10.15 4.77
C PHE A 109 -0.05 -9.83 3.28
N GLN A 110 -0.19 -10.84 2.42
CA GLN A 110 -0.33 -10.64 0.96
C GLN A 110 -1.50 -9.72 0.63
N TRP A 111 -2.68 -10.00 1.17
CA TRP A 111 -3.88 -9.20 0.93
C TRP A 111 -3.81 -7.82 1.58
N SER A 112 -3.19 -7.69 2.76
CA SER A 112 -2.89 -6.40 3.39
C SER A 112 -2.00 -5.53 2.50
N ALA A 113 -0.95 -6.11 1.90
CA ALA A 113 -0.07 -5.42 0.97
C ALA A 113 -0.77 -5.01 -0.33
N LEU A 114 -1.66 -5.86 -0.87
CA LEU A 114 -2.49 -5.53 -2.03
C LEU A 114 -3.47 -4.40 -1.73
N LEU A 115 -4.18 -4.44 -0.60
CA LEU A 115 -5.06 -3.37 -0.15
C LEU A 115 -4.31 -2.05 -0.04
N MET A 116 -3.16 -2.06 0.65
CA MET A 116 -2.32 -0.88 0.78
C MET A 116 -1.84 -0.37 -0.58
N GLY A 117 -1.37 -1.24 -1.47
CA GLY A 117 -0.83 -0.82 -2.77
C GLY A 117 -1.90 -0.30 -3.73
N LEU A 118 -3.01 -1.03 -3.86
CA LEU A 118 -4.02 -0.78 -4.90
C LEU A 118 -5.07 0.24 -4.46
N ALA A 119 -5.60 0.13 -3.23
CA ALA A 119 -6.62 1.05 -2.76
C ALA A 119 -6.04 2.45 -2.52
N ASP A 120 -4.85 2.57 -1.94
CA ASP A 120 -4.15 3.87 -1.79
C ASP A 120 -3.80 4.50 -3.15
N ALA A 121 -3.36 3.68 -4.12
CA ALA A 121 -3.08 4.14 -5.46
C ALA A 121 -4.34 4.70 -6.14
N ALA A 122 -5.45 3.97 -6.07
CA ALA A 122 -6.73 4.39 -6.63
C ALA A 122 -7.25 5.67 -5.96
N ALA A 123 -7.20 5.73 -4.63
CA ALA A 123 -7.65 6.88 -3.85
C ALA A 123 -6.84 8.14 -4.18
N GLY A 124 -5.51 8.03 -4.19
CA GLY A 124 -4.64 9.17 -4.44
C GLY A 124 -4.64 9.62 -5.90
N ALA A 125 -4.64 8.69 -6.86
CA ALA A 125 -4.71 9.04 -8.28
C ALA A 125 -6.08 9.61 -8.63
N GLY A 126 -7.16 8.93 -8.28
CA GLY A 126 -8.50 9.37 -8.61
C GLY A 126 -8.94 10.60 -7.82
N GLY A 127 -8.58 10.70 -6.54
CA GLY A 127 -8.81 11.90 -5.75
C GLY A 127 -8.03 13.11 -6.28
N GLY A 128 -6.80 12.93 -6.77
CA GLY A 128 -6.03 14.02 -7.36
C GLY A 128 -6.48 14.42 -8.78
N LEU A 129 -7.07 13.50 -9.54
CA LEU A 129 -7.56 13.77 -10.91
C LEU A 129 -9.01 14.28 -10.95
N TRP A 130 -9.88 13.76 -10.09
CA TRP A 130 -11.33 14.00 -10.13
C TRP A 130 -11.91 14.56 -8.84
N GLY A 131 -11.10 14.70 -7.79
CA GLY A 131 -11.57 15.17 -6.49
C GLY A 131 -12.05 16.61 -6.54
N LYS A 132 -13.30 16.82 -6.14
CA LYS A 132 -13.92 18.15 -6.03
C LYS A 132 -14.25 18.49 -4.59
N LYS A 133 -14.59 17.48 -3.78
CA LYS A 133 -14.99 17.66 -2.39
C LYS A 133 -13.82 17.32 -1.47
N THR A 134 -13.06 18.35 -1.07
CA THR A 134 -11.92 18.20 -0.18
C THR A 134 -12.34 18.19 1.28
N TYR A 135 -11.64 17.40 2.09
CA TYR A 135 -11.71 17.46 3.55
C TYR A 135 -10.31 17.23 4.13
N SER A 136 -10.11 17.56 5.40
CA SER A 136 -8.82 17.34 6.06
C SER A 136 -9.03 17.06 7.55
N LEU A 137 -8.76 15.82 7.96
CA LEU A 137 -8.72 15.44 9.38
C LEU A 137 -7.29 15.60 9.93
N THR A 138 -6.32 14.93 9.30
CA THR A 138 -4.89 15.05 9.63
C THR A 138 -4.03 15.34 8.38
N GLY A 139 -4.67 15.62 7.25
CA GLY A 139 -4.04 15.98 5.97
C GLY A 139 -5.09 16.05 4.85
N PRO A 140 -4.78 16.70 3.71
CA PRO A 140 -5.74 16.94 2.64
C PRO A 140 -6.15 15.64 1.95
N LYS A 141 -7.46 15.41 1.85
CA LYS A 141 -8.10 14.27 1.17
C LYS A 141 -9.33 14.73 0.39
N THR A 142 -9.88 13.82 -0.40
CA THR A 142 -11.08 14.08 -1.22
C THR A 142 -12.08 12.96 -1.01
N VAL A 143 -13.38 13.31 -0.98
CA VAL A 143 -14.45 12.32 -0.85
C VAL A 143 -14.40 11.32 -2.00
N GLU A 144 -14.11 11.79 -3.22
CA GLU A 144 -13.95 10.93 -4.40
C GLU A 144 -12.80 9.93 -4.24
N GLY A 145 -11.67 10.36 -3.66
CA GLY A 145 -10.56 9.47 -3.31
C GLY A 145 -10.97 8.39 -2.32
N SER A 146 -11.67 8.74 -1.24
CA SER A 146 -12.16 7.78 -0.24
C SER A 146 -13.19 6.80 -0.81
N LEU A 147 -14.06 7.25 -1.72
CA LEU A 147 -15.00 6.37 -2.42
C LEU A 147 -14.29 5.36 -3.31
N LEU A 148 -13.24 5.79 -4.03
CA LEU A 148 -12.40 4.88 -4.81
C LEU A 148 -11.61 3.93 -3.93
N PHE A 149 -11.08 4.41 -2.80
CA PHE A 149 -10.45 3.54 -1.80
C PHE A 149 -11.42 2.46 -1.35
N PHE A 150 -12.62 2.86 -0.92
CA PHE A 150 -13.66 1.95 -0.44
C PHE A 150 -14.04 0.92 -1.50
N ALA A 151 -14.25 1.34 -2.75
CA ALA A 151 -14.62 0.45 -3.84
C ALA A 151 -13.54 -0.63 -4.10
N VAL A 152 -12.27 -0.23 -4.16
CA VAL A 152 -11.15 -1.17 -4.33
C VAL A 152 -10.99 -2.07 -3.10
N ALA A 153 -11.12 -1.51 -1.90
CA ALA A 153 -11.04 -2.27 -0.66
C ALA A 153 -12.17 -3.31 -0.55
N LEU A 154 -13.39 -2.94 -0.93
CA LEU A 154 -14.54 -3.84 -0.98
C LEU A 154 -14.31 -4.98 -1.99
N ALA A 155 -13.81 -4.66 -3.19
CA ALA A 155 -13.50 -5.69 -4.18
C ALA A 155 -12.44 -6.68 -3.68
N LEU A 156 -11.37 -6.19 -3.04
CA LEU A 156 -10.30 -7.04 -2.53
C LEU A 156 -10.75 -7.86 -1.31
N LEU A 157 -11.41 -7.26 -0.32
CA LEU A 157 -11.91 -7.98 0.84
C LEU A 157 -13.02 -8.97 0.46
N GLY A 158 -13.89 -8.60 -0.48
CA GLY A 158 -14.90 -9.49 -1.04
C GLY A 158 -14.28 -10.70 -1.75
N ALA A 159 -13.24 -10.47 -2.55
CA ALA A 159 -12.49 -11.55 -3.21
C ALA A 159 -11.77 -12.46 -2.20
N PHE A 160 -11.19 -11.90 -1.13
CA PHE A 160 -10.59 -12.67 -0.05
C PHE A 160 -11.64 -13.57 0.63
N VAL A 161 -12.76 -13.00 1.09
CA VAL A 161 -13.84 -13.75 1.76
C VAL A 161 -14.40 -14.83 0.84
N PHE A 162 -14.66 -14.50 -0.42
CA PHE A 162 -15.14 -15.46 -1.42
C PHE A 162 -14.14 -16.61 -1.62
N SER A 163 -12.84 -16.31 -1.68
CA SER A 163 -11.81 -17.35 -1.86
C SER A 163 -11.67 -18.31 -0.67
N ARG A 164 -12.06 -17.87 0.54
CA ARG A 164 -11.98 -18.67 1.77
C ARG A 164 -13.25 -19.45 2.07
N HIS A 165 -14.40 -18.82 1.85
CA HIS A 165 -15.70 -19.30 2.36
C HIS A 165 -16.78 -19.44 1.28
N GLY A 166 -16.48 -19.07 0.02
CA GLY A 166 -17.47 -18.98 -1.04
C GLY A 166 -18.40 -17.76 -0.89
N PHE A 167 -19.48 -17.73 -1.68
CA PHE A 167 -20.46 -16.64 -1.62
C PHE A 167 -21.43 -16.84 -0.46
N SER A 168 -21.55 -15.82 0.39
CA SER A 168 -22.62 -15.71 1.38
C SER A 168 -22.96 -14.23 1.61
N LEU A 169 -24.22 -13.95 1.93
CA LEU A 169 -24.65 -12.57 2.25
C LEU A 169 -23.95 -12.04 3.51
N ALA A 170 -23.75 -12.90 4.51
CA ALA A 170 -23.02 -12.55 5.72
C ALA A 170 -21.54 -12.22 5.42
N GLY A 171 -20.88 -13.02 4.57
CA GLY A 171 -19.51 -12.75 4.13
C GLY A 171 -19.39 -11.44 3.33
N ALA A 172 -20.34 -11.18 2.43
CA ALA A 172 -20.40 -9.92 1.68
C ALA A 172 -20.60 -8.71 2.62
N ALA A 173 -21.49 -8.81 3.60
CA ALA A 173 -21.70 -7.78 4.60
C ALA A 173 -20.46 -7.55 5.48
N ALA A 174 -19.77 -8.62 5.88
CA ALA A 174 -18.54 -8.54 6.65
C ALA A 174 -17.39 -7.90 5.84
N ALA A 175 -17.25 -8.23 4.56
CA ALA A 175 -16.30 -7.59 3.66
C ALA A 175 -16.59 -6.09 3.48
N ALA A 176 -17.88 -5.70 3.37
CA ALA A 176 -18.29 -4.30 3.31
C ALA A 176 -17.99 -3.54 4.60
N ALA A 177 -18.28 -4.12 5.76
CA ALA A 177 -17.93 -3.55 7.06
C ALA A 177 -16.40 -3.39 7.21
N GLY A 178 -15.63 -4.40 6.80
CA GLY A 178 -14.18 -4.35 6.76
C GLY A 178 -13.64 -3.24 5.83
N ALA A 179 -14.21 -3.11 4.63
CA ALA A 179 -13.83 -2.06 3.68
C ALA A 179 -14.12 -0.66 4.24
N LEU A 180 -15.26 -0.47 4.90
CA LEU A 180 -15.58 0.78 5.60
C LEU A 180 -14.56 1.07 6.71
N ALA A 181 -14.21 0.06 7.52
CA ALA A 181 -13.24 0.23 8.61
C ALA A 181 -11.85 0.65 8.10
N VAL A 182 -11.34 -0.01 7.05
CA VAL A 182 -10.03 0.36 6.48
C VAL A 182 -10.09 1.72 5.77
N THR A 183 -11.22 2.05 5.13
CA THR A 183 -11.43 3.39 4.53
C THR A 183 -11.46 4.47 5.61
N ALA A 184 -12.09 4.21 6.76
CA ALA A 184 -12.08 5.16 7.87
C ALA A 184 -10.66 5.44 8.38
N VAL A 185 -9.82 4.40 8.48
CA VAL A 185 -8.40 4.55 8.85
C VAL A 185 -7.63 5.33 7.79
N GLU A 186 -7.82 5.02 6.50
CA GLU A 186 -7.24 5.81 5.40
C GLU A 186 -7.65 7.28 5.55
N SER A 187 -8.95 7.55 5.69
CA SER A 187 -9.49 8.91 5.72
C SER A 187 -9.05 9.70 6.94
N ALA A 188 -8.81 9.04 8.08
CA ALA A 188 -8.35 9.65 9.31
C ALA A 188 -6.85 10.00 9.30
N LEU A 189 -6.04 9.33 8.47
CA LEU A 189 -4.57 9.45 8.48
C LEU A 189 -4.04 10.16 7.23
N GLY A 190 -3.43 11.33 7.43
CA GLY A 190 -2.76 12.13 6.41
C GLY A 190 -1.25 12.18 6.61
N GLY A 191 -0.56 12.97 5.78
CA GLY A 191 0.89 13.19 5.89
C GLY A 191 1.75 11.95 5.63
N GLY A 192 1.19 10.89 5.05
CA GLY A 192 1.85 9.61 4.79
C GLY A 192 1.71 8.58 5.92
N TRP A 193 1.00 8.90 7.01
CA TRP A 193 0.73 7.93 8.09
C TRP A 193 -0.27 6.84 7.70
N ASP A 194 -1.11 7.11 6.70
CA ASP A 194 -1.94 6.11 6.03
C ASP A 194 -1.10 4.94 5.51
N ASN A 195 0.13 5.20 5.05
CA ASN A 195 1.04 4.14 4.61
C ASN A 195 1.44 3.14 5.71
N VAL A 196 1.24 3.49 6.99
CA VAL A 196 1.39 2.57 8.13
C VAL A 196 0.03 2.07 8.60
N GLY A 197 -0.93 2.98 8.80
CA GLY A 197 -2.23 2.61 9.37
C GLY A 197 -3.06 1.68 8.47
N VAL A 198 -3.09 1.92 7.16
CA VAL A 198 -3.88 1.13 6.21
C VAL A 198 -3.46 -0.35 6.16
N PRO A 199 -2.18 -0.72 5.95
CA PRO A 199 -1.81 -2.14 5.91
C PRO A 199 -2.06 -2.82 7.26
N LEU A 200 -1.91 -2.11 8.38
CA LEU A 200 -2.20 -2.64 9.70
C LEU A 200 -3.70 -2.87 9.94
N ALA A 201 -4.54 -1.90 9.59
CA ALA A 201 -5.98 -2.04 9.66
C ALA A 201 -6.49 -3.15 8.73
N ALA A 202 -5.97 -3.20 7.50
CA ALA A 202 -6.28 -4.24 6.54
C ALA A 202 -5.91 -5.64 7.07
N GLY A 203 -4.71 -5.80 7.63
CA GLY A 203 -4.28 -7.08 8.22
C GLY A 203 -5.16 -7.51 9.41
N ALA A 204 -5.55 -6.56 10.27
CA ALA A 204 -6.45 -6.83 11.37
C ALA A 204 -7.87 -7.24 10.90
N VAL A 205 -8.43 -6.55 9.90
CA VAL A 205 -9.71 -6.92 9.29
C VAL A 205 -9.63 -8.29 8.63
N LEU A 206 -8.57 -8.57 7.87
CA LEU A 206 -8.36 -9.87 7.23
C LEU A 206 -8.23 -11.02 8.24
N LEU A 207 -7.64 -10.78 9.42
CA LEU A 207 -7.62 -11.76 10.51
C LEU A 207 -9.04 -12.11 11.01
N LEU A 208 -9.92 -11.11 11.12
CA LEU A 208 -11.30 -11.30 11.56
C LEU A 208 -12.17 -11.97 10.49
N LEU A 209 -11.80 -11.84 9.21
CA LEU A 209 -12.50 -12.41 8.06
C LEU A 209 -11.95 -13.78 7.62
N LYS A 210 -10.85 -14.24 8.23
CA LYS A 210 -10.18 -15.50 7.87
C LYS A 210 -11.07 -16.71 8.05
#